data_AF-A0AAP0QJQ6-F1
#
_entry.id   AF-A0AAP0QJQ6-F1
#
_cell.length_a   1.000
_cell.length_b   1.000
_cell.length_c   1.000
_cell.angle_alpha   90.00
_cell.angle_beta   90.00
_cell.angle_gamma   90.00
#
_symmetry.space_group_name_H-M   'P 1'
#
loop_
_entity.id
_entity.type
_entity.pdbx_description
1 polymer ?
#
loop_
_entity_poly.entity_id
_entity_poly.type
_entity_poly.pdbx_seq_one_letter_code
_entity_poly.pdbx_strand_id
1 'polypeptide(L)'
;MLNYMTCAATLSHLRTLCSPIGQKGTQVKPKLAHNTQWGKICSFPTLLGQACGLVKTLALIVNVTLSSLVFPINELLEYERIVEAKNQRLLKKKKDIDAFYDKELVNAKLRPEEATSNAYTHYKIHPSLILGAYASIIPFPDHNQNAIVTIAYYDGYHQGSSVVMNQSSMD
;
A
#
# COMPACT_ATOMS: atom_id res chain seq x y z
N MET A 1 15.62 -14.66 3.82
CA MET A 1 15.10 -15.87 3.16
C MET A 1 13.62 -15.68 2.89
N LEU A 2 13.15 -16.05 1.70
CA LEU A 2 11.75 -15.95 1.30
C LEU A 2 10.89 -16.96 2.09
N ASN A 3 9.70 -16.55 2.53
CA ASN A 3 8.73 -17.46 3.15
C ASN A 3 8.02 -18.29 2.07
N TYR A 4 8.11 -19.62 2.13
CA TYR A 4 7.49 -20.58 1.21
C TYR A 4 6.42 -21.48 1.86
N MET A 5 5.92 -21.13 3.05
CA MET A 5 5.00 -21.97 3.83
C MET A 5 3.60 -22.09 3.22
N THR A 6 3.05 -20.98 2.71
CA THR A 6 1.77 -20.94 1.97
C THR A 6 1.88 -19.94 0.81
N CYS A 7 1.14 -20.13 -0.29
CA CYS A 7 1.18 -19.22 -1.45
C CYS A 7 0.81 -17.79 -1.02
N ALA A 8 -0.20 -17.68 -0.14
CA ALA A 8 -0.60 -16.42 0.45
C ALA A 8 0.51 -15.81 1.33
N ALA A 9 1.25 -16.62 2.11
CA ALA A 9 2.37 -16.13 2.90
C ALA A 9 3.55 -15.68 2.02
N THR A 10 3.89 -16.40 0.96
CA THR A 10 4.90 -15.99 -0.03
C THR A 10 4.53 -14.68 -0.70
N LEU A 11 3.28 -14.55 -1.17
CA LEU A 11 2.80 -13.32 -1.80
C LEU A 11 2.81 -12.14 -0.83
N SER A 12 2.37 -12.35 0.42
CA SER A 12 2.47 -11.34 1.47
C SER A 12 3.91 -10.96 1.80
N HIS A 13 4.84 -11.91 1.81
CA HIS A 13 6.26 -11.65 2.04
C HIS A 13 6.84 -10.73 0.95
N LEU A 14 6.52 -10.99 -0.31
CA LEU A 14 6.94 -10.17 -1.44
C LEU A 14 6.36 -8.74 -1.41
N ARG A 15 5.16 -8.58 -0.84
CA ARG A 15 4.48 -7.29 -0.69
C ARG A 15 4.78 -6.59 0.64
N THR A 16 5.71 -7.09 1.42
CA THR A 16 6.06 -6.54 2.73
C THR A 16 7.14 -5.47 2.59
N LEU A 17 6.88 -4.31 3.20
CA LEU A 17 7.79 -3.19 3.33
C LEU A 17 8.30 -3.11 4.76
N CYS A 18 9.62 -2.93 4.90
CA CYS A 18 10.26 -2.65 6.17
C CYS A 18 10.67 -1.18 6.21
N SER A 19 10.18 -0.45 7.22
CA SER A 19 10.66 0.90 7.48
C SER A 19 12.17 0.84 7.82
N PRO A 20 13.01 1.76 7.30
CA PRO A 20 14.47 1.75 7.54
C PRO A 20 14.85 2.17 8.97
N ILE A 21 13.88 2.18 9.90
CA ILE A 21 14.04 2.59 11.28
C ILE A 21 14.36 1.33 12.10
N GLY A 22 15.39 1.42 12.94
CA GLY A 22 15.77 0.33 13.83
C GLY A 22 14.60 -0.11 14.71
N GLN A 23 14.39 -1.43 14.83
CA GLN A 23 13.35 -2.00 15.68
C GLN A 23 13.59 -1.71 17.18
N LYS A 24 14.84 -1.39 17.53
CA LYS A 24 15.29 -1.02 18.87
C LYS A 24 15.07 0.49 19.09
N GLY A 25 14.08 0.84 19.90
CA GLY A 25 13.83 2.20 20.34
C GLY A 25 12.36 2.46 20.69
N THR A 26 12.13 3.33 21.67
CA THR A 26 10.80 3.77 22.14
C THR A 26 10.19 4.84 21.22
N GLN A 27 10.35 4.70 19.91
CA GLN A 27 9.73 5.64 18.97
C GLN A 27 8.32 5.16 18.59
N VAL A 28 7.33 5.84 19.17
CA VAL A 28 5.91 5.49 19.02
C VAL A 28 5.32 6.03 17.71
N LYS A 29 5.68 7.26 17.33
CA LYS A 29 5.14 7.95 16.13
C LYS A 29 5.23 7.13 14.83
N PRO A 30 6.39 6.54 14.45
CA PRO A 30 6.48 5.79 13.19
C PRO A 30 5.69 4.47 13.19
N LYS A 31 5.33 3.93 14.37
CA LYS A 31 4.55 2.70 14.49
C LYS A 31 3.05 2.94 14.32
N LEU A 32 2.59 4.19 14.47
CA LEU A 32 1.18 4.54 14.34
C LEU A 32 0.75 4.52 12.87
N ALA A 33 -0.50 4.11 12.63
CA ALA A 33 -1.13 4.23 11.33
C ALA A 33 -1.40 5.71 11.02
N HIS A 34 -1.15 6.13 9.78
CA HIS A 34 -1.42 7.48 9.31
C HIS A 34 -2.44 7.44 8.17
N ASN A 35 -3.33 8.43 8.08
CA ASN A 35 -4.44 8.43 7.12
C ASN A 35 -3.97 8.44 5.65
N THR A 36 -2.78 8.94 5.35
CA THR A 36 -2.19 8.88 3.98
C THR A 36 -1.81 7.47 3.55
N GLN A 37 -1.78 6.51 4.47
CA GLN A 37 -1.53 5.10 4.15
C GLN A 37 -2.78 4.41 3.58
N TRP A 38 -3.94 5.05 3.66
CA TRP A 38 -5.21 4.51 3.17
C TRP A 38 -5.13 4.16 1.68
N GLY A 39 -5.48 2.92 1.33
CA GLY A 39 -5.41 2.42 -0.05
C GLY A 39 -4.00 2.06 -0.53
N LYS A 40 -2.96 2.34 0.27
CA LYS A 40 -1.55 2.02 -0.04
C LYS A 40 -1.03 0.87 0.82
N ILE A 41 -1.30 0.93 2.11
CA ILE A 41 -0.90 -0.09 3.08
C ILE A 41 -2.14 -0.80 3.57
N CYS A 42 -2.00 -2.11 3.81
CA CYS A 42 -3.03 -2.92 4.45
C CYS A 42 -3.46 -2.27 5.78
N SER A 43 -4.76 -2.08 5.95
CA SER A 43 -5.33 -1.49 7.17
C SER A 43 -5.11 -2.34 8.42
N PHE A 44 -4.97 -3.65 8.25
CA PHE A 44 -4.66 -4.56 9.34
C PHE A 44 -3.15 -4.64 9.56
N PRO A 45 -2.68 -4.38 10.79
CA PRO A 45 -1.25 -4.33 11.09
C PRO A 45 -0.62 -5.70 10.86
N THR A 46 0.59 -5.67 10.32
CA THR A 46 1.40 -6.86 10.10
C THR A 46 2.40 -6.95 11.24
N LEU A 47 2.41 -8.10 11.90
CA LEU A 47 3.33 -8.52 12.97
C LEU A 47 3.02 -8.02 14.39
N LEU A 48 2.98 -9.00 15.31
CA LEU A 48 2.95 -8.81 16.75
C LEU A 48 4.38 -8.57 17.27
N GLY A 49 4.52 -7.77 18.33
CA GLY A 49 5.81 -7.55 19.02
C GLY A 49 6.54 -6.26 18.61
N GLN A 50 7.87 -6.26 18.74
CA GLN A 50 8.69 -5.04 18.64
C GLN A 50 8.68 -4.39 17.24
N ALA A 51 8.46 -5.19 16.19
CA ALA A 51 8.38 -4.75 14.81
C ALA A 51 6.98 -4.24 14.40
N CYS A 52 5.99 -4.29 15.29
CA CYS A 52 4.63 -3.82 15.02
C CYS A 52 4.65 -2.36 14.53
N GLY A 53 3.98 -2.12 13.41
CA GLY A 53 3.89 -0.80 12.78
C GLY A 53 5.13 -0.38 11.99
N LEU A 54 6.25 -1.10 12.04
CA LEU A 54 7.43 -0.86 11.21
C LEU A 54 7.45 -1.72 9.95
N VAL A 55 6.94 -2.94 10.08
CA VAL A 55 6.73 -3.88 8.99
C VAL A 55 5.28 -3.78 8.56
N LYS A 56 5.05 -3.49 7.28
CA LYS A 56 3.74 -3.20 6.72
C LYS A 56 3.61 -3.89 5.37
N THR A 57 2.45 -4.46 5.07
CA THR A 57 2.19 -5.05 3.76
C THR A 57 1.42 -4.09 2.86
N LEU A 58 1.76 -4.05 1.56
CA LEU A 58 1.04 -3.26 0.56
C LEU A 58 -0.39 -3.80 0.35
N ALA A 59 -1.36 -2.89 0.19
CA ALA A 59 -2.73 -3.22 -0.17
C ALA A 59 -2.81 -3.84 -1.58
N LEU A 60 -3.81 -4.67 -1.88
CA LEU A 60 -3.94 -5.40 -3.15
C LEU A 60 -3.94 -4.51 -4.40
N ILE A 61 -4.58 -3.33 -4.32
CA ILE A 61 -4.68 -2.39 -5.45
C ILE A 61 -3.37 -1.69 -5.81
N VAL A 62 -2.36 -1.74 -4.92
CA VAL A 62 -1.14 -0.96 -5.11
C VAL A 62 -0.29 -1.55 -6.22
N ASN A 63 0.14 -0.64 -7.10
CA ASN A 63 1.22 -0.87 -8.04
C ASN A 63 2.39 0.08 -7.74
N VAL A 64 3.62 -0.41 -7.86
CA VAL A 64 4.83 0.40 -7.62
C VAL A 64 5.29 0.97 -8.95
N THR A 65 5.30 2.30 -9.06
CA THR A 65 5.77 2.99 -10.26
C THR A 65 7.27 2.80 -10.45
N LEU A 66 7.68 2.58 -11.69
CA LEU A 66 9.09 2.63 -12.10
C LEU A 66 9.41 4.04 -12.61
N SER A 67 10.70 4.40 -12.59
CA SER A 67 11.17 5.69 -13.09
C SER A 67 10.80 5.88 -14.56
N SER A 68 10.18 7.01 -14.90
CA SER A 68 9.92 7.41 -16.28
C SER A 68 11.03 8.31 -16.81
N LEU A 69 11.33 8.21 -18.10
CA LEU A 69 12.21 9.17 -18.78
C LEU A 69 11.52 10.54 -18.84
N VAL A 70 12.20 11.56 -18.32
CA VAL A 70 11.66 12.94 -18.25
C VAL A 70 11.82 13.69 -19.58
N PHE A 71 12.74 13.23 -20.43
CA PHE A 71 13.08 13.88 -21.71
C PHE A 71 11.88 14.07 -22.66
N PRO A 72 11.12 13.03 -23.05
CA PRO A 72 9.97 13.19 -23.96
C PRO A 72 8.83 14.01 -23.36
N ILE A 73 8.71 14.03 -22.02
CA ILE A 73 7.69 14.81 -21.31
C ILE A 73 8.02 16.30 -21.40
N ASN A 74 9.28 16.68 -21.23
CA ASN A 74 9.71 18.07 -21.33
C ASN A 74 9.57 18.62 -22.75
N GLU A 75 9.92 17.82 -23.76
CA GLU A 75 9.79 18.19 -25.17
C GLU A 75 8.33 18.47 -25.56
N LEU A 76 7.39 17.65 -25.06
CA LEU A 76 5.95 17.83 -25.29
C LEU A 76 5.39 19.06 -24.55
N LEU A 77 5.88 19.35 -23.34
CA LEU A 77 5.50 20.54 -22.57
C LEU A 77 5.98 21.85 -23.20
N GLU A 78 7.15 21.83 -23.83
CA GLU A 78 7.68 22.95 -24.63
C GLU A 78 6.86 23.13 -25.91
N TYR A 79 6.50 22.04 -26.60
CA TYR A 79 5.64 22.07 -27.78
C TYR A 79 4.26 22.68 -27.50
N GLU A 80 3.62 22.34 -26.38
CA GLU A 80 2.33 22.93 -25.97
C GLU A 80 2.43 24.36 -25.40
N ARG A 81 3.63 24.99 -25.39
CA ARG A 81 3.91 26.33 -24.85
C ARG A 81 3.47 26.52 -23.38
N ILE A 82 3.49 25.45 -22.58
CA ILE A 82 3.11 25.52 -21.15
C ILE A 82 4.22 26.13 -20.29
N VAL A 83 5.46 26.17 -20.79
CA VAL A 83 6.68 26.45 -20.00
C VAL A 83 6.98 27.95 -19.79
N GLU A 84 6.52 28.86 -20.67
CA GLU A 84 6.88 30.29 -20.58
C GLU A 84 6.35 31.00 -19.30
N ALA A 85 5.35 30.46 -18.59
CA ALA A 85 4.77 31.09 -17.40
C ALA A 85 5.08 30.40 -16.04
N LYS A 86 5.79 29.25 -16.01
CA LYS A 86 5.85 28.38 -14.80
C LYS A 86 7.25 28.12 -14.22
N ASN A 87 8.33 28.62 -14.84
CA ASN A 87 9.70 28.23 -14.50
C ASN A 87 10.18 28.59 -13.07
N GLN A 88 9.56 29.56 -12.37
CA GLN A 88 9.87 29.80 -10.95
C GLN A 88 9.03 28.96 -9.96
N ARG A 89 7.88 28.41 -10.39
CA ARG A 89 7.01 27.58 -9.53
C ARG A 89 7.36 26.09 -9.59
N LEU A 90 7.82 25.59 -10.74
CA LEU A 90 8.08 24.16 -10.96
C LEU A 90 9.29 23.61 -10.18
N LEU A 91 10.30 24.44 -9.89
CA LEU A 91 11.43 24.05 -9.04
C LEU A 91 11.02 23.83 -7.57
N LYS A 92 10.07 24.61 -7.04
CA LYS A 92 9.40 24.30 -5.76
C LYS A 92 8.50 23.07 -5.90
N LYS A 93 7.82 22.95 -7.04
CA LYS A 93 6.89 21.87 -7.35
C LYS A 93 7.55 20.50 -7.53
N LYS A 94 8.87 20.39 -7.70
CA LYS A 94 9.54 19.07 -7.73
C LYS A 94 9.40 18.31 -6.40
N LYS A 95 9.26 19.02 -5.27
CA LYS A 95 8.80 18.45 -3.99
C LYS A 95 7.28 18.20 -3.94
N ASP A 96 6.50 18.98 -4.69
CA ASP A 96 5.04 18.86 -4.73
C ASP A 96 4.53 17.86 -5.78
N ILE A 97 5.35 17.37 -6.71
CA ILE A 97 4.96 16.36 -7.71
C ILE A 97 4.66 15.02 -7.00
N ASP A 98 5.47 14.66 -6.00
CA ASP A 98 5.17 13.53 -5.12
C ASP A 98 3.88 13.75 -4.32
N ALA A 99 3.54 15.02 -4.01
CA ALA A 99 2.32 15.39 -3.30
C ALA A 99 1.08 15.58 -4.21
N PHE A 100 1.27 15.70 -5.53
CA PHE A 100 0.19 15.92 -6.50
C PHE A 100 -0.64 14.65 -6.70
N TYR A 101 0.00 13.48 -6.71
CA TYR A 101 -0.68 12.18 -6.71
C TYR A 101 -1.41 11.88 -5.39
N ASP A 102 -1.03 12.54 -4.28
CA ASP A 102 -1.61 12.28 -2.96
C ASP A 102 -2.99 12.92 -2.76
N LYS A 103 -3.32 13.99 -3.48
CA LYS A 103 -4.57 14.74 -3.27
C LYS A 103 -5.82 14.08 -3.84
N GLU A 104 -5.71 13.24 -4.88
CA GLU A 104 -6.90 12.65 -5.51
C GLU A 104 -7.52 11.49 -4.71
N LEU A 105 -6.72 10.75 -3.93
CA LEU A 105 -7.22 9.69 -3.04
C LEU A 105 -8.02 10.24 -1.85
N VAL A 106 -7.77 11.49 -1.44
CA VAL A 106 -8.42 12.13 -0.28
C VAL A 106 -9.92 12.35 -0.53
N ASN A 107 -10.34 12.45 -1.80
CA ASN A 107 -11.73 12.67 -2.21
C ASN A 107 -12.36 11.44 -2.89
N ALA A 108 -11.91 10.23 -2.57
CA ALA A 108 -12.49 8.99 -3.11
C ALA A 108 -13.52 8.36 -2.15
N LYS A 109 -14.79 8.30 -2.57
CA LYS A 109 -15.90 7.78 -1.74
C LYS A 109 -16.07 6.25 -1.87
N LEU A 110 -16.77 5.66 -0.90
CA LEU A 110 -16.92 4.19 -0.72
C LEU A 110 -18.20 3.60 -1.32
N ARG A 111 -19.25 4.39 -1.57
CA ARG A 111 -20.51 3.96 -2.22
C ARG A 111 -20.95 4.95 -3.32
N PRO A 112 -21.43 4.47 -4.48
CA PRO A 112 -21.78 5.34 -5.61
C PRO A 112 -23.12 6.06 -5.36
N GLU A 113 -24.00 5.50 -4.53
CA GLU A 113 -25.32 6.06 -4.21
C GLU A 113 -25.26 7.35 -3.35
N GLU A 114 -24.12 7.59 -2.69
CA GLU A 114 -23.88 8.81 -1.89
C GLU A 114 -23.13 9.90 -2.68
N ALA A 115 -22.96 9.72 -3.99
CA ALA A 115 -22.25 10.64 -4.89
C ALA A 115 -23.12 11.84 -5.32
N THR A 116 -24.09 12.24 -4.51
CA THR A 116 -24.86 13.48 -4.71
C THR A 116 -24.02 14.68 -4.25
N SER A 117 -23.07 15.13 -5.08
CA SER A 117 -22.53 16.51 -5.14
C SER A 117 -21.27 16.57 -6.00
N ASN A 118 -21.06 17.70 -6.69
CA ASN A 118 -19.83 18.06 -7.44
C ASN A 118 -18.53 18.11 -6.59
N ALA A 119 -18.50 17.49 -5.41
CA ALA A 119 -17.40 17.53 -4.46
C ALA A 119 -16.38 16.38 -4.63
N TYR A 120 -16.73 15.31 -5.34
CA TYR A 120 -15.89 14.12 -5.49
C TYR A 120 -15.56 13.86 -6.96
N THR A 121 -14.29 13.56 -7.26
CA THR A 121 -13.81 13.31 -8.62
C THR A 121 -13.61 11.82 -8.92
N HIS A 122 -13.50 10.97 -7.89
CA HIS A 122 -13.14 9.56 -8.02
C HIS A 122 -13.96 8.64 -7.11
N TYR A 123 -13.99 7.37 -7.46
CA TYR A 123 -14.65 6.30 -6.73
C TYR A 123 -13.71 5.11 -6.47
N LYS A 124 -13.89 4.39 -5.36
CA LYS A 124 -13.09 3.19 -5.05
C LYS A 124 -13.66 1.98 -5.77
N ILE A 125 -12.84 1.25 -6.53
CA ILE A 125 -13.26 0.05 -7.26
C ILE A 125 -13.98 -0.94 -6.33
N HIS A 126 -13.34 -1.30 -5.22
CA HIS A 126 -13.97 -2.12 -4.18
C HIS A 126 -13.27 -1.93 -2.82
N PRO A 127 -14.01 -1.83 -1.69
CA PRO A 127 -13.42 -1.61 -0.38
C PRO A 127 -12.42 -2.69 0.06
N SER A 128 -12.62 -3.96 -0.32
CA SER A 128 -11.73 -5.06 0.07
C SER A 128 -10.31 -4.94 -0.50
N LEU A 129 -10.12 -4.16 -1.56
CA LEU A 129 -8.80 -4.00 -2.20
C LEU A 129 -7.82 -3.20 -1.34
N ILE A 130 -8.29 -2.60 -0.24
CA ILE A 130 -7.42 -2.00 0.78
C ILE A 130 -6.67 -3.05 1.62
N LEU A 131 -7.15 -4.29 1.64
CA LEU A 131 -6.54 -5.36 2.41
C LEU A 131 -5.28 -5.86 1.69
N GLY A 132 -4.33 -6.39 2.46
CA GLY A 132 -3.19 -7.13 1.92
C GLY A 132 -3.59 -8.55 1.49
N ALA A 133 -2.73 -9.22 0.72
CA ALA A 133 -3.02 -10.52 0.12
C ALA A 133 -3.50 -11.60 1.12
N TYR A 134 -2.87 -11.67 2.29
CA TYR A 134 -3.29 -12.62 3.33
C TYR A 134 -4.44 -12.09 4.19
N ALA A 135 -4.57 -10.77 4.36
CA ALA A 135 -5.71 -10.19 5.08
C ALA A 135 -7.03 -10.35 4.30
N SER A 136 -6.98 -10.42 2.96
CA SER A 136 -8.17 -10.56 2.11
C SER A 136 -8.76 -11.98 2.08
N ILE A 137 -8.02 -13.00 2.51
CA ILE A 137 -8.52 -14.38 2.59
C ILE A 137 -9.17 -14.72 3.93
N ILE A 138 -9.01 -13.85 4.93
CA ILE A 138 -9.66 -14.01 6.24
C ILE A 138 -11.17 -13.83 6.03
N PRO A 139 -12.01 -14.77 6.47
CA PRO A 139 -13.46 -14.66 6.30
C PRO A 139 -14.00 -13.53 7.19
N PHE A 140 -14.84 -12.67 6.59
CA PHE A 140 -15.53 -11.56 7.27
C PHE A 140 -14.60 -10.70 8.17
N PRO A 141 -13.51 -10.13 7.61
CA PRO A 141 -12.51 -9.43 8.41
C PRO A 141 -13.04 -8.13 9.02
N ASP A 142 -14.11 -7.57 8.45
CA ASP A 142 -14.84 -6.38 8.89
C ASP A 142 -15.83 -6.64 10.03
N HIS A 143 -16.28 -7.89 10.19
CA HIS A 143 -17.18 -8.30 11.27
C HIS A 143 -16.42 -8.64 12.56
N ASN A 144 -15.10 -8.62 12.49
CA ASN A 144 -14.22 -9.08 13.54
C ASN A 144 -13.39 -7.93 14.10
N GLN A 145 -12.94 -8.06 15.35
CA GLN A 145 -12.06 -7.06 15.95
C GLN A 145 -10.71 -7.06 15.23
N ASN A 146 -10.12 -5.88 15.01
CA ASN A 146 -8.81 -5.74 14.35
C ASN A 146 -7.73 -6.63 14.98
N ALA A 147 -7.74 -6.81 16.31
CA ALA A 147 -6.81 -7.67 17.02
C ALA A 147 -6.95 -9.15 16.61
N ILE A 148 -8.18 -9.65 16.43
CA ILE A 148 -8.44 -11.05 16.07
C ILE A 148 -8.00 -11.29 14.62
N VAL A 149 -8.30 -10.37 13.70
CA VAL A 149 -7.83 -10.44 12.31
C VAL A 149 -6.30 -10.46 12.23
N THR A 150 -5.64 -9.65 13.08
CA THR A 150 -4.18 -9.60 13.18
C THR A 150 -3.58 -10.92 13.66
N ILE A 151 -4.22 -11.57 14.64
CA ILE A 151 -3.79 -12.88 15.16
C ILE A 151 -3.97 -13.96 14.09
N ALA A 152 -5.13 -14.00 13.43
CA ALA A 152 -5.40 -14.95 12.35
C ALA A 152 -4.41 -14.80 11.18
N TYR A 153 -4.08 -13.54 10.82
CA TYR A 153 -3.04 -13.24 9.84
C TYR A 153 -1.69 -13.83 10.26
N TYR A 154 -1.27 -13.57 11.50
CA TYR A 154 0.05 -13.98 11.99
C TYR A 154 0.17 -15.50 12.08
N ASP A 155 -0.82 -16.16 12.66
CA ASP A 155 -0.87 -17.61 12.80
C ASP A 155 -0.83 -18.29 11.43
N GLY A 156 -1.73 -17.88 10.55
CA GLY A 156 -1.84 -18.44 9.22
C GLY A 156 -0.65 -18.12 8.29
N TYR A 157 0.06 -17.02 8.51
CA TYR A 157 1.31 -16.70 7.80
C TYR A 157 2.47 -17.65 8.17
N HIS A 158 2.39 -18.27 9.36
CA HIS A 158 3.37 -19.23 9.88
C HIS A 158 2.92 -20.69 9.78
N GLN A 159 1.64 -20.95 9.52
CA GLN A 159 1.15 -22.29 9.22
C GLN A 159 1.78 -22.81 7.92
N GLY A 160 2.22 -24.07 7.94
CA GLY A 160 2.64 -24.79 6.72
C GLY A 160 1.43 -25.37 6.01
N SER A 161 1.36 -25.23 4.69
CA SER A 161 0.41 -25.96 3.84
C SER A 161 1.10 -26.40 2.55
N SER A 162 0.51 -27.33 1.80
CA SER A 162 1.16 -27.85 0.58
C SER A 162 1.21 -26.77 -0.52
N VAL A 163 2.36 -26.09 -0.66
CA VAL A 163 2.61 -25.12 -1.75
C VAL A 163 3.44 -25.69 -2.87
N VAL A 164 3.97 -26.89 -2.70
CA VAL A 164 5.07 -27.29 -3.54
C VAL A 164 4.55 -28.26 -4.61
N MET A 165 3.97 -27.70 -5.67
CA MET A 165 3.67 -28.46 -6.91
C MET A 165 4.94 -28.95 -7.62
N ASN A 166 6.12 -28.45 -7.22
CA ASN A 166 7.42 -28.92 -7.71
C ASN A 166 8.42 -29.04 -6.55
N GLN A 167 8.35 -30.14 -5.79
CA GLN A 167 9.19 -30.35 -4.59
C GLN A 167 10.66 -30.56 -4.93
N SER A 168 10.96 -30.95 -6.16
CA SER A 168 12.30 -31.22 -6.67
C SER A 168 13.19 -29.98 -6.85
N SER A 169 12.66 -28.76 -6.71
CA SER A 169 13.46 -27.53 -6.82
C SER A 169 13.81 -26.89 -5.47
N MET A 170 13.53 -27.57 -4.35
CA MET A 170 13.83 -27.10 -3.00
C MET A 170 15.02 -27.84 -2.33
N ASP A 171 15.60 -28.83 -3.00
CA ASP A 171 16.86 -29.47 -2.63
C ASP A 171 18.07 -28.76 -3.26
#